data_AF-A0A8B6BYA7-F1
#
_entry.id   AF-A0A8B6BYA7-F1
#
_cell.length_a   1.000
_cell.length_b   1.000
_cell.length_c   1.000
_cell.angle_alpha   90.00
_cell.angle_beta   90.00
_cell.angle_gamma   90.00
#
_symmetry.space_group_name_H-M   'P 1'
#
loop_
_entity.id
_entity.type
_entity.pdbx_description
1 polymer ?
#
loop_
_entity_poly.entity_id
_entity_poly.type
_entity_poly.pdbx_seq_one_letter_code
_entity_poly.pdbx_strand_id
1 'polypeptide(L)'
;MKETSIGLNDMMKEAAVHYVLEKLGIEPLFEGSMCDRKRKPYIPSVQGWHNECKFGVFMLPDMENLISCHISESCTWIQCCADIPFFGLTLEPFIILDPCEDVIYYGINTMNRSLSLFDYEWGKKIQLSFNDIINIQFSVRKPPAQNIFIFDMAVVACLIDDQKCEPDIKILESTQIPQIGCDGPTLNSKNFSLNNWMQQIGSKVSNTLNASQVRLLLHQLGLDNHMSSPGCKRTDVKYVPAVKGWKSEYIDSSIQIQTFKDEVKTVYKFQENIS
;
A
#
# COMPACT_ATOMS: atom_id res chain seq x y z
N MET A 1 -11.60 4.60 -39.71
CA MET A 1 -10.89 5.80 -39.21
C MET A 1 -11.93 6.89 -39.07
N LYS A 2 -12.25 7.31 -37.83
CA LYS A 2 -13.09 8.49 -37.60
C LYS A 2 -12.13 9.65 -37.37
N GLU A 3 -11.98 10.50 -38.37
CA GLU A 3 -11.40 11.83 -38.17
C GLU A 3 -12.36 12.62 -37.31
N THR A 4 -11.96 12.88 -36.07
CA THR A 4 -12.61 13.89 -35.23
C THR A 4 -12.17 15.26 -35.75
N SER A 5 -13.04 15.96 -36.46
CA SER A 5 -12.84 17.37 -36.78
C SER A 5 -12.85 18.16 -35.47
N ILE A 6 -11.69 18.59 -35.01
CA ILE A 6 -11.56 19.48 -33.85
C ILE A 6 -12.06 20.85 -34.29
N GLY A 7 -13.03 21.42 -33.56
CA GLY A 7 -13.60 22.72 -33.90
C GLY A 7 -12.60 23.85 -33.66
N LEU A 8 -12.66 24.92 -34.46
CA LEU A 8 -11.78 26.10 -34.33
C LEU A 8 -11.75 26.68 -32.90
N ASN A 9 -12.88 26.64 -32.20
CA ASN A 9 -12.98 27.09 -30.81
C ASN A 9 -12.19 26.22 -29.83
N ASP A 10 -12.07 24.91 -30.10
CA ASP A 10 -11.31 23.99 -29.25
C ASP A 10 -9.81 24.15 -29.49
N MET A 11 -9.40 24.33 -30.76
CA MET A 11 -8.03 24.66 -31.12
C MET A 11 -7.56 25.99 -30.50
N MET A 12 -8.43 27.01 -30.48
CA MET A 12 -8.12 28.29 -29.86
C MET A 12 -7.98 28.20 -28.33
N LYS A 13 -8.77 27.34 -27.67
CA LYS A 13 -8.63 27.07 -26.22
C LYS A 13 -7.33 26.35 -25.92
N GLU A 14 -7.00 25.32 -26.68
CA GLU A 14 -5.77 24.55 -26.51
C GLU A 14 -4.53 25.43 -26.70
N ALA A 15 -4.52 26.27 -27.74
CA ALA A 15 -3.44 27.24 -27.97
C ALA A 15 -3.32 28.28 -26.84
N ALA A 16 -4.45 28.73 -26.27
CA ALA A 16 -4.43 29.64 -25.13
C ALA A 16 -3.88 28.98 -23.87
N VAL A 17 -4.24 27.71 -23.61
CA VAL A 17 -3.68 26.93 -22.50
C VAL A 17 -2.17 26.77 -22.69
N HIS A 18 -1.73 26.31 -23.86
CA HIS A 18 -0.31 26.12 -24.18
C HIS A 18 0.48 27.42 -24.00
N TYR A 19 -0.01 28.55 -24.51
CA TYR A 19 0.61 29.86 -24.32
C TYR A 19 0.75 30.24 -22.84
N VAL A 20 -0.28 29.99 -22.01
CA VAL A 20 -0.20 30.28 -20.58
C VAL A 20 0.82 29.37 -19.90
N LEU A 21 0.83 28.06 -20.21
CA LEU A 21 1.82 27.14 -19.66
C LEU A 21 3.26 27.52 -20.03
N GLU A 22 3.49 27.98 -21.27
CA GLU A 22 4.78 28.49 -21.74
C GLU A 22 5.19 29.76 -20.97
N LYS A 23 4.26 30.71 -20.77
CA LYS A 23 4.53 31.94 -20.02
C LYS A 23 4.81 31.71 -18.55
N LEU A 24 4.14 30.71 -17.96
CA LEU A 24 4.41 30.22 -16.62
C LEU A 24 5.66 29.32 -16.57
N GLY A 25 6.17 28.90 -17.74
CA GLY A 25 7.29 27.97 -17.92
C GLY A 25 7.08 26.60 -17.27
N ILE A 26 5.82 26.20 -17.10
CA ILE A 26 5.42 24.89 -16.56
C ILE A 26 5.01 23.91 -17.65
N GLU A 27 5.13 24.29 -18.93
CA GLU A 27 4.92 23.40 -20.08
C GLU A 27 5.61 22.03 -19.93
N PRO A 28 6.87 21.91 -19.45
CA PRO A 28 7.55 20.61 -19.36
C PRO A 28 6.85 19.60 -18.44
N LEU A 29 5.96 20.05 -17.55
CA LEU A 29 5.14 19.15 -16.74
C LEU A 29 4.10 18.40 -17.58
N PHE A 30 3.69 18.95 -18.73
CA PHE A 30 2.54 18.48 -19.51
C PHE A 30 2.93 17.91 -20.88
N GLU A 31 4.22 17.71 -21.16
CA GLU A 31 4.71 17.09 -22.41
C GLU A 31 4.36 15.59 -22.53
N GLY A 32 3.98 14.95 -21.43
CA GLY A 32 3.58 13.54 -21.36
C GLY A 32 2.07 13.29 -21.47
N SER A 33 1.69 12.01 -21.49
CA SER A 33 0.27 11.65 -21.38
C SER A 33 -0.26 12.02 -19.99
N MET A 34 -1.33 12.80 -19.96
CA MET A 34 -2.07 13.14 -18.75
C MET A 34 -2.70 11.90 -18.12
N CYS A 35 -2.66 11.83 -16.79
CA CYS A 35 -3.31 10.77 -16.04
C CYS A 35 -4.85 10.88 -16.16
N ASP A 36 -5.55 9.76 -15.95
CA ASP A 36 -7.02 9.72 -15.98
C ASP A 36 -7.53 9.01 -14.73
N ARG A 37 -8.17 9.77 -13.83
CA ARG A 37 -8.74 9.31 -12.56
C ARG A 37 -9.75 8.18 -12.72
N LYS A 38 -10.37 8.05 -13.89
CA LYS A 38 -11.38 7.02 -14.20
C LYS A 38 -10.77 5.76 -14.82
N ARG A 39 -9.44 5.69 -14.93
CA ARG A 39 -8.70 4.54 -15.45
C ARG A 39 -7.77 3.96 -14.41
N LYS A 40 -7.27 2.76 -14.69
CA LYS A 40 -6.19 2.17 -13.92
C LYS A 40 -4.97 3.11 -13.95
N PRO A 41 -4.25 3.29 -12.84
CA PRO A 41 -4.33 2.49 -11.62
C PRO A 41 -5.28 3.05 -10.54
N TYR A 42 -6.06 4.11 -10.78
CA TYR A 42 -6.84 4.77 -9.72
C TYR A 42 -8.23 4.18 -9.48
N ILE A 43 -8.65 3.19 -10.28
CA ILE A 43 -9.91 2.47 -10.10
C ILE A 43 -9.70 0.95 -9.86
N PRO A 44 -10.55 0.30 -9.04
CA PRO A 44 -11.64 0.89 -8.25
C PRO A 44 -11.11 1.65 -7.03
N SER A 45 -11.76 2.76 -6.65
CA SER A 45 -11.38 3.54 -5.47
C SER A 45 -12.52 3.66 -4.44
N VAL A 46 -12.13 3.80 -3.18
CA VAL A 46 -13.01 4.14 -2.06
C VAL A 46 -12.48 5.45 -1.48
N GLN A 47 -13.33 6.48 -1.39
CA GLN A 47 -12.92 7.81 -0.90
C GLN A 47 -11.68 8.35 -1.65
N GLY A 48 -11.66 8.13 -2.98
CA GLY A 48 -10.57 8.50 -3.87
C GLY A 48 -9.27 7.70 -3.72
N TRP A 49 -9.24 6.62 -2.94
CA TRP A 49 -8.10 5.72 -2.83
C TRP A 49 -8.34 4.36 -3.46
N HIS A 50 -7.49 3.97 -4.41
CA HIS A 50 -7.28 2.57 -4.78
C HIS A 50 -6.08 2.03 -4.00
N ASN A 51 -6.34 1.27 -2.94
CA ASN A 51 -5.30 0.79 -2.04
C ASN A 51 -5.04 -0.71 -2.24
N GLU A 52 -3.89 -1.04 -2.82
CA GLU A 52 -3.42 -2.42 -3.01
C GLU A 52 -2.48 -2.88 -1.88
N CYS A 53 -2.12 -2.00 -0.95
CA CYS A 53 -1.32 -2.34 0.23
C CYS A 53 -2.09 -3.29 1.16
N LYS A 54 -1.52 -4.48 1.36
CA LYS A 54 -2.13 -5.55 2.15
C LYS A 54 -1.81 -5.48 3.65
N PHE A 55 -0.83 -4.67 4.03
CA PHE A 55 -0.29 -4.58 5.39
C PHE A 55 -0.99 -3.52 6.26
N GLY A 56 -1.84 -2.71 5.63
CA GLY A 56 -2.67 -1.70 6.27
C GLY A 56 -2.02 -0.33 6.22
N VAL A 57 -2.70 0.63 5.58
CA VAL A 57 -2.34 2.06 5.63
C VAL A 57 -3.42 2.77 6.43
N PHE A 58 -3.02 3.58 7.40
CA PHE A 58 -3.96 4.23 8.33
C PHE A 58 -3.91 5.74 8.20
N MET A 59 -5.04 6.38 8.52
CA MET A 59 -5.22 7.84 8.42
C MET A 59 -5.00 8.35 6.99
N LEU A 60 -5.61 7.66 6.02
CA LEU A 60 -5.76 8.20 4.68
C LEU A 60 -6.83 9.31 4.72
N PRO A 61 -6.52 10.53 4.23
CA PRO A 61 -7.52 11.59 4.06
C PRO A 61 -8.65 11.15 3.12
N ASP A 62 -9.86 11.66 3.32
CA ASP A 62 -10.92 11.53 2.32
C ASP A 62 -10.57 12.45 1.13
N MET A 63 -10.41 11.84 -0.03
CA MET A 63 -10.08 12.56 -1.25
C MET A 63 -11.38 12.96 -1.95
N GLU A 64 -11.72 14.24 -1.88
CA GLU A 64 -12.85 14.82 -2.60
C GLU A 64 -12.73 14.64 -4.13
N ASN A 65 -13.75 15.11 -4.86
CA ASN A 65 -13.97 14.91 -6.29
C ASN A 65 -12.89 15.45 -7.25
N LEU A 66 -11.70 15.86 -6.81
CA LEU A 66 -10.64 16.42 -7.67
C LEU A 66 -9.35 15.60 -7.75
N ILE A 67 -9.19 14.59 -6.88
CA ILE A 67 -8.00 13.74 -6.88
C ILE A 67 -8.37 12.26 -6.74
N SER A 68 -7.56 11.37 -7.30
CA SER A 68 -7.65 9.94 -7.07
C SER A 68 -6.25 9.36 -6.94
N CYS A 69 -6.02 8.61 -5.89
CA CYS A 69 -4.71 8.11 -5.52
C CYS A 69 -4.68 6.58 -5.55
N HIS A 70 -3.52 6.05 -5.91
CA HIS A 70 -3.20 4.64 -5.89
C HIS A 70 -2.04 4.40 -4.92
N ILE A 71 -2.21 3.40 -4.05
CA ILE A 71 -1.15 2.87 -3.20
C ILE A 71 -0.84 1.48 -3.72
N SER A 72 0.41 1.25 -4.11
CA SER A 72 0.83 -0.04 -4.65
C SER A 72 0.86 -1.14 -3.58
N GLU A 73 1.09 -2.38 -4.01
CA GLU A 73 1.30 -3.51 -3.11
C GLU A 73 2.50 -3.34 -2.15
N SER A 74 3.49 -2.49 -2.50
CA SER A 74 4.64 -2.20 -1.63
C SER A 74 4.31 -1.26 -0.48
N CYS A 75 3.11 -0.67 -0.46
CA CYS A 75 2.64 0.34 0.50
C CYS A 75 3.37 1.69 0.46
N THR A 76 4.61 1.73 -0.05
CA THR A 76 5.48 2.91 -0.06
C THR A 76 5.55 3.63 -1.40
N TRP A 77 4.89 3.10 -2.43
CA TRP A 77 4.66 3.81 -3.69
C TRP A 77 3.23 4.34 -3.71
N ILE A 78 3.15 5.67 -3.71
CA ILE A 78 1.91 6.44 -3.75
C ILE A 78 1.97 7.33 -4.97
N GLN A 79 0.95 7.24 -5.81
CA GLN A 79 0.79 8.08 -7.00
C GLN A 79 -0.66 8.55 -7.07
N CYS A 80 -0.86 9.81 -7.43
CA CYS A 80 -2.20 10.38 -7.52
C CYS A 80 -2.41 11.04 -8.86
N CYS A 81 -3.65 11.12 -9.31
CA CYS A 81 -4.05 11.95 -10.43
C CYS A 81 -4.98 13.06 -9.93
N ALA A 82 -4.54 14.30 -10.09
CA ALA A 82 -5.25 15.49 -9.66
C ALA A 82 -5.69 16.31 -10.86
N ASP A 83 -6.96 16.71 -10.89
CA ASP A 83 -7.46 17.62 -11.92
C ASP A 83 -6.96 19.04 -11.63
N ILE A 84 -6.52 19.77 -12.66
CA ILE A 84 -6.35 21.22 -12.64
C ILE A 84 -7.48 21.85 -13.47
N PRO A 85 -8.62 22.23 -12.86
CA PRO A 85 -9.78 22.73 -13.59
C PRO A 85 -9.48 23.97 -14.44
N PHE A 86 -8.56 24.84 -13.99
CA PHE A 86 -8.21 26.07 -14.68
C PHE A 86 -7.58 25.83 -16.07
N PHE A 87 -6.71 24.82 -16.19
CA PHE A 87 -6.09 24.46 -17.47
C PHE A 87 -6.88 23.37 -18.21
N GLY A 88 -7.81 22.69 -17.54
CA GLY A 88 -8.47 21.50 -18.09
C GLY A 88 -7.52 20.31 -18.27
N LEU A 89 -6.45 20.27 -17.48
CA LEU A 89 -5.38 19.26 -17.52
C LEU A 89 -5.32 18.49 -16.20
N THR A 90 -4.47 17.48 -16.12
CA THR A 90 -4.23 16.72 -14.88
C THR A 90 -2.76 16.67 -14.51
N LEU A 91 -2.46 16.55 -13.22
CA LEU A 91 -1.12 16.29 -12.67
C LEU A 91 -1.06 14.93 -12.02
N GLU A 92 0.10 14.30 -12.13
CA GLU A 92 0.43 13.04 -11.49
C GLU A 92 1.55 13.21 -10.45
N PRO A 93 1.28 13.76 -9.26
CA PRO A 93 2.26 13.75 -8.18
C PRO A 93 2.47 12.32 -7.66
N PHE A 94 3.72 11.96 -7.39
CA PHE A 94 4.06 10.67 -6.84
C PHE A 94 5.22 10.73 -5.85
N ILE A 95 5.26 9.74 -4.95
CA ILE A 95 6.37 9.47 -4.06
C ILE A 95 6.57 7.96 -3.91
N ILE A 96 7.83 7.53 -3.91
CA ILE A 96 8.25 6.15 -3.70
C ILE A 96 9.34 6.19 -2.65
N LEU A 97 9.05 5.64 -1.47
CA LEU A 97 10.06 5.36 -0.47
C LEU A 97 10.56 3.93 -0.66
N ASP A 98 11.80 3.79 -1.08
CA ASP A 98 12.47 2.51 -1.20
C ASP A 98 13.52 2.38 -0.07
N PRO A 99 13.16 1.74 1.06
CA PRO A 99 14.10 1.51 2.15
C PRO A 99 15.13 0.42 1.84
N CYS A 100 15.06 -0.22 0.66
CA CYS A 100 15.96 -1.30 0.25
C CYS A 100 17.09 -0.81 -0.63
N GLU A 101 16.76 0.13 -1.51
CA GLU A 101 17.75 0.90 -2.26
C GLU A 101 18.21 2.16 -1.50
N ASP A 102 17.70 2.37 -0.28
CA ASP A 102 17.98 3.54 0.56
C ASP A 102 17.71 4.88 -0.15
N VAL A 103 16.60 4.98 -0.91
CA VAL A 103 16.27 6.16 -1.73
C VAL A 103 14.79 6.54 -1.61
N ILE A 104 14.50 7.84 -1.66
CA ILE A 104 13.15 8.36 -1.94
C ILE A 104 13.13 8.94 -3.35
N TYR A 105 12.24 8.43 -4.21
CA TYR A 105 11.89 9.06 -5.49
C TYR A 105 10.61 9.87 -5.32
N TYR A 106 10.56 11.04 -5.92
CA TYR A 106 9.39 11.90 -5.85
C TYR A 106 9.33 12.80 -7.08
N GLY A 107 8.13 13.20 -7.48
CA GLY A 107 7.96 13.96 -8.70
C GLY A 107 6.52 14.32 -9.02
N ILE A 108 6.37 14.94 -10.18
CA ILE A 108 5.09 15.29 -10.80
C ILE A 108 5.21 14.95 -12.29
N ASN A 109 4.29 14.12 -12.80
CA ASN A 109 4.31 13.62 -14.18
C ASN A 109 5.67 13.00 -14.53
N THR A 110 6.31 13.47 -15.60
CA THR A 110 7.62 12.99 -16.06
C THR A 110 8.79 13.58 -15.26
N MET A 111 8.56 14.66 -14.51
CA MET A 111 9.60 15.36 -13.76
C MET A 111 9.78 14.76 -12.38
N ASN A 112 10.97 14.25 -12.11
CA ASN A 112 11.25 13.60 -10.84
C ASN A 112 12.66 13.91 -10.31
N ARG A 113 12.83 13.60 -9.02
CA ARG A 113 14.08 13.69 -8.27
C ARG A 113 14.20 12.48 -7.37
N SER A 114 15.42 12.24 -6.92
CA SER A 114 15.73 11.24 -5.91
C SER A 114 16.58 11.85 -4.81
N LEU A 115 16.47 11.29 -3.61
CA LEU A 115 17.32 11.62 -2.47
C LEU A 115 17.71 10.33 -1.74
N SER A 116 18.93 10.26 -1.26
CA SER A 116 19.41 9.17 -0.42
C SER A 116 18.78 9.27 0.97
N LEU A 117 18.28 8.16 1.50
CA LEU A 117 17.76 8.07 2.87
C LEU A 117 18.85 8.30 3.93
N PHE A 118 20.12 8.07 3.59
CA PHE A 118 21.24 8.41 4.47
C PHE A 118 21.41 9.92 4.65
N ASP A 119 21.09 10.70 3.61
CA ASP A 119 21.20 12.16 3.61
C ASP A 119 19.89 12.84 4.07
N TYR A 120 18.82 12.05 4.22
CA TYR A 120 17.51 12.54 4.64
C TYR A 120 17.42 12.67 6.16
N GLU A 121 17.21 13.88 6.63
CA GLU A 121 16.87 14.13 8.03
C GLU A 121 15.38 13.80 8.27
N TRP A 122 15.09 12.75 9.04
CA TRP A 122 13.72 12.30 9.32
C TRP A 122 12.83 13.42 9.85
N GLY A 123 11.71 13.65 9.19
CA GLY A 123 10.74 14.71 9.50
C GLY A 123 11.03 16.05 8.81
N LYS A 124 12.18 16.19 8.14
CA LYS A 124 12.49 17.39 7.35
C LYS A 124 11.55 17.50 6.16
N LYS A 125 10.97 18.69 5.98
CA LYS A 125 10.14 18.99 4.82
C LYS A 125 11.02 19.19 3.59
N ILE A 126 10.70 18.48 2.52
CA ILE A 126 11.28 18.63 1.20
C ILE A 126 10.25 19.30 0.30
N GLN A 127 10.70 20.20 -0.57
CA GLN A 127 9.87 20.86 -1.57
C GLN A 127 10.55 20.76 -2.93
N LEU A 128 9.78 20.38 -3.94
CA LEU A 128 10.14 20.52 -5.34
C LEU A 128 9.21 21.53 -5.97
N SER A 129 9.79 22.65 -6.39
CA SER A 129 9.09 23.75 -7.06
C SER A 129 9.28 23.67 -8.57
N PHE A 130 8.21 23.93 -9.32
CA PHE A 130 8.23 24.16 -10.75
C PHE A 130 7.84 25.61 -11.03
N ASN A 131 8.85 26.43 -11.33
CA ASN A 131 8.74 27.88 -11.51
C ASN A 131 7.94 28.58 -10.41
N ASP A 132 8.05 28.09 -9.18
CA ASP A 132 7.35 28.56 -7.98
C ASP A 132 5.81 28.52 -8.04
N ILE A 133 5.24 27.98 -9.13
CA ILE A 133 3.80 27.89 -9.36
C ILE A 133 3.25 26.57 -8.84
N ILE A 134 3.87 25.45 -9.21
CA ILE A 134 3.43 24.12 -8.75
C ILE A 134 4.51 23.55 -7.84
N ASN A 135 4.12 23.21 -6.61
CA ASN A 135 5.03 22.71 -5.59
C ASN A 135 4.50 21.39 -5.04
N ILE A 136 5.33 20.35 -5.05
CA ILE A 136 5.10 19.15 -4.24
C ILE A 136 5.92 19.29 -2.95
N GLN A 137 5.26 19.12 -1.82
CA GLN A 137 5.88 19.14 -0.51
C GLN A 137 5.66 17.80 0.18
N PHE A 138 6.70 17.25 0.81
CA PHE A 138 6.54 16.05 1.62
C PHE A 138 7.48 16.03 2.82
N SER A 139 7.14 15.21 3.81
CA SER A 139 8.06 14.79 4.85
C SER A 139 7.75 13.36 5.28
N VAL A 140 8.79 12.66 5.71
CA VAL A 140 8.69 11.30 6.23
C VAL A 140 9.30 11.28 7.62
N ARG A 141 8.53 10.90 8.63
CA ARG A 141 9.03 10.65 9.99
C ARG A 141 9.18 9.16 10.22
N LYS A 142 10.21 8.80 11.00
CA LYS A 142 10.46 7.42 11.45
C LYS A 142 10.50 7.39 12.98
N PRO A 143 9.38 7.09 13.66
CA PRO A 143 9.35 7.03 15.11
C PRO A 143 10.30 5.95 15.65
N PRO A 144 11.05 6.23 16.72
CA PRO A 144 11.90 5.21 17.34
C PRO A 144 11.04 4.07 17.90
N ALA A 145 11.50 2.83 17.73
CA ALA A 145 10.84 1.61 18.20
C ALA A 145 9.44 1.32 17.61
N GLN A 146 9.08 1.94 16.49
CA GLN A 146 7.87 1.60 15.72
C GLN A 146 8.27 1.22 14.28
N ASN A 147 7.68 0.15 13.74
CA ASN A 147 7.89 -0.26 12.36
C ASN A 147 6.91 0.44 11.42
N ILE A 148 6.83 1.77 11.53
CA ILE A 148 5.98 2.59 10.68
C ILE A 148 6.75 3.81 10.20
N PHE A 149 6.40 4.28 9.02
CA PHE A 149 6.68 5.63 8.59
C PHE A 149 5.42 6.47 8.76
N ILE A 150 5.61 7.74 9.11
CA ILE A 150 4.53 8.73 9.11
C ILE A 150 4.79 9.70 7.97
N PHE A 151 3.93 9.66 6.97
CA PHE A 151 4.04 10.44 5.74
C PHE A 151 3.11 11.64 5.76
N ASP A 152 3.65 12.77 5.35
CA ASP A 152 2.92 13.98 5.04
C ASP A 152 3.28 14.36 3.58
N MET A 153 2.29 14.59 2.72
CA MET A 153 2.48 14.94 1.31
C MET A 153 1.38 15.89 0.86
N ALA A 154 1.75 16.95 0.15
CA ALA A 154 0.83 17.93 -0.37
C ALA A 154 1.27 18.48 -1.72
N VAL A 155 0.29 18.90 -2.53
CA VAL A 155 0.53 19.69 -3.75
C VAL A 155 -0.06 21.08 -3.56
N VAL A 156 0.75 22.09 -3.81
CA VAL A 156 0.41 23.51 -3.67
C VAL A 156 0.54 24.17 -5.04
N ALA A 157 -0.55 24.77 -5.52
CA ALA A 157 -0.57 25.57 -6.74
C ALA A 157 -0.74 27.06 -6.40
N CYS A 158 0.22 27.90 -6.78
CA CYS A 158 0.20 29.35 -6.57
C CYS A 158 0.18 30.03 -7.94
N LEU A 159 -1.02 30.41 -8.40
CA LEU A 159 -1.23 30.93 -9.76
C LEU A 159 -1.31 32.47 -9.83
N ILE A 160 -1.37 33.19 -8.69
CA ILE A 160 -1.51 34.66 -8.65
C ILE A 160 -0.77 35.25 -7.43
N ASP A 161 0.03 36.30 -7.65
CA ASP A 161 0.93 36.93 -6.66
C ASP A 161 0.26 37.63 -5.45
N ASP A 162 -1.07 37.72 -5.36
CA ASP A 162 -1.74 38.49 -4.28
C ASP A 162 -2.99 37.82 -3.68
N GLN A 163 -3.24 36.54 -3.96
CA GLN A 163 -4.34 35.78 -3.35
C GLN A 163 -3.82 34.46 -2.77
N LYS A 164 -4.21 34.16 -1.52
CA LYS A 164 -3.85 32.92 -0.81
C LYS A 164 -4.00 31.73 -1.74
N CYS A 165 -2.87 31.06 -2.04
CA CYS A 165 -2.80 29.92 -2.95
C CYS A 165 -3.95 28.94 -2.66
N GLU A 166 -4.82 28.73 -3.65
CA GLU A 166 -6.00 27.88 -3.60
C GLU A 166 -5.66 26.48 -4.16
N PRO A 167 -6.32 25.42 -3.72
CA PRO A 167 -6.17 24.77 -2.41
C PRO A 167 -4.88 23.93 -2.28
N ASP A 168 -4.36 23.88 -1.06
CA ASP A 168 -3.35 22.91 -0.59
C ASP A 168 -3.97 21.50 -0.61
N ILE A 169 -3.73 20.70 -1.66
CA ILE A 169 -4.24 19.33 -1.72
C ILE A 169 -3.34 18.47 -0.83
N LYS A 170 -3.80 18.21 0.40
CA LYS A 170 -3.14 17.31 1.33
C LYS A 170 -3.36 15.87 0.92
N ILE A 171 -2.38 15.31 0.21
CA ILE A 171 -2.42 13.93 -0.27
C ILE A 171 -2.24 12.95 0.89
N LEU A 172 -1.34 13.24 1.82
CA LEU A 172 -1.11 12.46 3.02
C LEU A 172 -1.03 13.42 4.20
N GLU A 173 -1.73 13.10 5.29
CA GLU A 173 -1.70 13.88 6.51
C GLU A 173 -1.52 12.95 7.70
N SER A 174 -0.29 12.93 8.23
CA SER A 174 0.16 11.99 9.26
C SER A 174 -0.19 10.53 8.96
N THR A 175 -0.19 10.15 7.69
CA THR A 175 -0.56 8.81 7.23
C THR A 175 0.48 7.80 7.69
N GLN A 176 0.03 6.73 8.34
CA GLN A 176 0.90 5.66 8.83
C GLN A 176 1.03 4.55 7.79
N ILE A 177 2.27 4.34 7.33
CA ILE A 177 2.64 3.32 6.37
C ILE A 177 3.55 2.31 7.07
N PRO A 178 3.26 0.99 7.03
CA PRO A 178 4.08 -0.01 7.67
C PRO A 178 5.46 -0.08 7.00
N GLN A 179 6.50 -0.17 7.81
CA GLN A 179 7.86 -0.43 7.33
C GLN A 179 7.98 -1.93 7.05
N ILE A 180 8.01 -2.30 5.78
CA ILE A 180 8.21 -3.68 5.32
C ILE A 180 9.71 -3.84 5.04
N GLY A 181 10.34 -4.84 5.67
CA GLY A 181 11.75 -5.16 5.40
C GLY A 181 11.97 -5.60 3.96
N CYS A 182 13.21 -5.51 3.49
CA CYS A 182 13.59 -5.84 2.11
C CYS A 182 13.49 -7.33 1.80
N ASP A 183 13.75 -8.16 2.80
CA ASP A 183 13.47 -9.60 2.79
C ASP A 183 12.02 -9.91 3.25
N GLY A 184 11.18 -8.88 3.36
CA GLY A 184 9.96 -8.90 4.17
C GLY A 184 10.27 -8.86 5.67
N PRO A 185 9.24 -8.85 6.54
CA PRO A 185 9.43 -9.02 7.98
C PRO A 185 10.17 -10.33 8.27
N THR A 186 11.29 -10.27 9.00
CA THR A 186 12.05 -11.46 9.38
C THR A 186 11.36 -12.21 10.51
N LEU A 187 11.00 -13.46 10.25
CA LEU A 187 10.31 -14.30 11.21
C LEU A 187 11.32 -15.08 12.06
N ASN A 188 11.47 -14.71 13.33
CA ASN A 188 12.21 -15.54 14.27
C ASN A 188 11.33 -16.75 14.67
N SER A 189 11.48 -17.85 13.94
CA SER A 189 10.66 -19.06 14.09
C SER A 189 10.73 -19.71 15.47
N LYS A 190 11.81 -19.49 16.25
CA LYS A 190 11.97 -20.10 17.58
C LYS A 190 11.04 -19.50 18.63
N ASN A 191 10.64 -18.23 18.48
CA ASN A 191 9.81 -17.49 19.46
C ASN A 191 8.69 -16.71 18.75
N PHE A 192 8.09 -17.31 17.71
CA PHE A 192 7.02 -16.64 16.97
C PHE A 192 5.83 -16.31 17.88
N SER A 193 5.42 -15.04 17.85
CA SER A 193 4.19 -14.55 18.47
C SER A 193 3.37 -13.86 17.41
N LEU A 194 2.14 -14.34 17.19
CA LEU A 194 1.22 -13.76 16.21
C LEU A 194 0.99 -12.26 16.49
N ASN A 195 0.80 -11.90 17.76
CA ASN A 195 0.57 -10.51 18.15
C ASN A 195 1.80 -9.63 17.88
N ASN A 196 3.00 -10.12 18.21
CA ASN A 196 4.24 -9.36 17.98
C ASN A 196 4.50 -9.21 16.48
N TRP A 197 4.29 -10.26 15.70
CA TRP A 197 4.42 -10.22 14.24
C TRP A 197 3.40 -9.26 13.60
N MET A 198 2.14 -9.28 14.05
CA MET A 198 1.13 -8.32 13.59
C MET A 198 1.53 -6.87 13.88
N GLN A 199 2.11 -6.60 15.05
CA GLN A 199 2.65 -5.28 15.37
C GLN A 199 3.86 -4.93 14.50
N GLN A 200 4.74 -5.89 14.22
CA GLN A 200 5.93 -5.69 13.38
C GLN A 200 5.58 -5.29 11.95
N ILE A 201 4.48 -5.82 11.40
CA ILE A 201 4.00 -5.46 10.06
C ILE A 201 3.06 -4.24 10.07
N GLY A 202 2.99 -3.51 11.19
CA GLY A 202 2.14 -2.33 11.37
C GLY A 202 0.64 -2.63 11.36
N SER A 203 0.22 -3.87 11.57
CA SER A 203 -1.20 -4.25 11.52
C SER A 203 -1.87 -4.21 12.89
N LYS A 204 -3.18 -3.96 12.90
CA LYS A 204 -4.00 -4.01 14.12
C LYS A 204 -4.01 -5.43 14.67
N VAL A 205 -3.60 -5.59 15.94
CA VAL A 205 -3.63 -6.89 16.64
C VAL A 205 -5.04 -7.47 16.60
N SER A 206 -5.17 -8.70 16.08
CA SER A 206 -6.42 -9.42 15.94
C SER A 206 -6.18 -10.92 16.10
N ASN A 207 -7.21 -11.63 16.52
CA ASN A 207 -7.16 -13.08 16.70
C ASN A 207 -7.29 -13.83 15.37
N THR A 208 -7.60 -13.11 14.28
CA THR A 208 -7.83 -13.67 12.95
C THR A 208 -7.05 -12.88 11.90
N LEU A 209 -6.33 -13.60 11.05
CA LEU A 209 -5.63 -13.05 9.91
C LEU A 209 -6.55 -12.97 8.68
N ASN A 210 -6.44 -11.89 7.92
CA ASN A 210 -7.03 -11.81 6.58
C ASN A 210 -6.22 -12.63 5.57
N ALA A 211 -6.79 -12.86 4.37
CA ALA A 211 -6.17 -13.71 3.36
C ALA A 211 -4.74 -13.28 2.96
N SER A 212 -4.46 -11.98 2.97
CA SER A 212 -3.14 -11.46 2.62
C SER A 212 -2.13 -11.60 3.75
N GLN A 213 -2.55 -11.38 4.99
CA GLN A 213 -1.73 -11.66 6.18
C GLN A 213 -1.38 -13.15 6.27
N VAL A 214 -2.34 -14.04 5.97
CA VAL A 214 -2.08 -15.49 5.90
C VAL A 214 -1.03 -15.80 4.84
N ARG A 215 -1.14 -15.22 3.63
CA ARG A 215 -0.14 -15.43 2.56
C ARG A 215 1.25 -14.92 2.95
N LEU A 216 1.34 -13.72 3.53
CA LEU A 216 2.63 -13.19 3.99
C LEU A 216 3.25 -14.12 5.04
N LEU A 217 2.47 -14.50 6.06
CA LEU A 217 2.96 -15.37 7.13
C LEU A 217 3.43 -16.72 6.58
N LEU A 218 2.66 -17.33 5.68
CA LEU A 218 3.05 -18.60 5.05
C LEU A 218 4.32 -18.47 4.24
N HIS A 219 4.46 -17.41 3.44
CA HIS A 219 5.66 -17.14 2.66
C HIS A 219 6.90 -16.97 3.55
N GLN A 220 6.77 -16.21 4.64
CA GLN A 220 7.87 -15.99 5.59
C GLN A 220 8.24 -17.22 6.42
N LEU A 221 7.29 -18.14 6.61
CA LEU A 221 7.54 -19.45 7.21
C LEU A 221 8.07 -20.48 6.19
N GLY A 222 8.15 -20.13 4.90
CA GLY A 222 8.49 -21.06 3.82
C GLY A 222 7.46 -22.17 3.61
N LEU A 223 6.19 -21.92 3.97
CA LEU A 223 5.08 -22.87 3.90
C LEU A 223 4.18 -22.69 2.67
N ASP A 224 4.46 -21.69 1.84
CA ASP A 224 3.73 -21.37 0.61
C ASP A 224 3.57 -22.57 -0.34
N ASN A 225 4.60 -23.42 -0.44
CA ASN A 225 4.56 -24.63 -1.26
C ASN A 225 4.06 -25.88 -0.53
N HIS A 226 3.76 -25.77 0.77
CA HIS A 226 3.30 -26.87 1.61
C HIS A 226 1.78 -26.85 1.85
N MET A 227 1.09 -25.81 1.39
CA MET A 227 -0.35 -25.65 1.55
C MET A 227 -1.11 -26.13 0.31
N SER A 228 -2.12 -26.98 0.50
CA SER A 228 -3.01 -27.39 -0.58
C SER A 228 -3.87 -26.21 -1.07
N SER A 229 -4.07 -26.11 -2.38
CA SER A 229 -4.99 -25.16 -3.01
C SER A 229 -6.03 -25.92 -3.85
N PRO A 230 -7.34 -25.84 -3.52
CA PRO A 230 -7.91 -25.18 -2.35
C PRO A 230 -7.55 -25.89 -1.03
N GLY A 231 -7.52 -25.12 0.07
CA GLY A 231 -7.30 -25.68 1.40
C GLY A 231 -8.43 -26.63 1.84
N CYS A 232 -8.12 -27.56 2.75
CA CYS A 232 -9.12 -28.51 3.27
C CYS A 232 -10.24 -27.79 4.04
N LYS A 233 -11.48 -28.27 3.89
CA LYS A 233 -12.62 -27.75 4.67
C LYS A 233 -13.06 -28.80 5.67
N ARG A 234 -13.22 -28.40 6.94
CA ARG A 234 -13.73 -29.30 8.00
C ARG A 234 -15.13 -29.86 7.73
N THR A 235 -15.87 -29.24 6.81
CA THR A 235 -17.20 -29.68 6.38
C THR A 235 -17.16 -30.64 5.19
N ASP A 236 -15.99 -30.91 4.61
CA ASP A 236 -15.88 -31.87 3.52
C ASP A 236 -16.27 -33.26 4.00
N VAL A 237 -16.83 -34.07 3.10
CA VAL A 237 -17.30 -35.44 3.39
C VAL A 237 -16.21 -36.28 4.04
N LYS A 238 -14.93 -36.03 3.73
CA LYS A 238 -13.78 -36.70 4.35
C LYS A 238 -13.70 -36.51 5.87
N TYR A 239 -14.22 -35.42 6.42
CA TYR A 239 -14.10 -35.06 7.84
C TYR A 239 -15.43 -35.15 8.61
N VAL A 240 -16.54 -35.47 7.94
CA VAL A 240 -17.89 -35.51 8.54
C VAL A 240 -18.54 -36.90 8.34
N PRO A 241 -19.32 -37.43 9.31
CA PRO A 241 -19.48 -36.92 10.67
C PRO A 241 -18.25 -37.22 11.53
N ALA A 242 -17.82 -36.23 12.32
CA ALA A 242 -16.75 -36.40 13.30
C ALA A 242 -17.31 -36.47 14.72
N VAL A 243 -16.88 -37.45 15.50
CA VAL A 243 -17.13 -37.57 16.94
C VAL A 243 -15.87 -37.12 17.67
N LYS A 244 -15.97 -36.05 18.48
CA LYS A 244 -14.81 -35.44 19.18
C LYS A 244 -13.62 -35.13 18.26
N GLY A 245 -13.90 -34.73 17.02
CA GLY A 245 -12.87 -34.41 16.01
C GLY A 245 -12.35 -35.58 15.19
N TRP A 246 -12.84 -36.81 15.42
CA TRP A 246 -12.43 -38.01 14.69
C TRP A 246 -13.56 -38.55 13.83
N LYS A 247 -13.28 -38.82 12.56
CA LYS A 247 -14.14 -39.63 11.69
C LYS A 247 -13.54 -41.04 11.60
N SER A 248 -14.30 -42.05 12.00
CA SER A 248 -13.93 -43.45 11.77
C SER A 248 -14.60 -43.96 10.50
N GLU A 249 -13.83 -44.57 9.60
CA GLU A 249 -14.37 -45.28 8.44
C GLU A 249 -14.88 -46.69 8.82
N TYR A 250 -14.49 -47.18 10.01
CA TYR A 250 -14.98 -48.44 10.58
C TYR A 250 -15.83 -48.15 11.82
N ILE A 251 -17.13 -48.44 11.72
CA ILE A 251 -17.99 -48.57 12.90
C ILE A 251 -17.99 -50.06 13.26
N ASP A 252 -16.95 -50.51 13.96
CA ASP A 252 -17.10 -51.74 14.72
C ASP A 252 -17.78 -51.37 16.05
N SER A 253 -19.04 -51.78 16.19
CA SER A 253 -19.88 -51.55 17.38
C SER A 253 -19.33 -52.20 18.66
N SER A 254 -18.19 -52.90 18.61
CA SER A 254 -17.58 -53.55 19.77
C SER A 254 -16.42 -52.78 20.42
N ILE A 255 -15.91 -51.70 19.81
CA ILE A 255 -14.80 -50.93 20.38
C ILE A 255 -15.36 -49.75 21.19
N GLN A 256 -15.65 -50.01 22.47
CA GLN A 256 -15.80 -48.97 23.48
C GLN A 256 -14.50 -48.14 23.51
N ILE A 257 -14.63 -46.81 23.39
CA ILE A 257 -13.52 -45.85 23.41
C ILE A 257 -12.87 -45.85 24.81
N GLN A 258 -12.07 -46.87 25.11
CA GLN A 258 -11.38 -46.97 26.40
C GLN A 258 -9.88 -47.24 26.27
N THR A 259 -9.33 -47.39 25.05
CA THR A 259 -7.93 -47.83 24.89
C THR A 259 -7.09 -46.90 24.03
N PHE A 260 -7.13 -45.58 24.30
CA PHE A 260 -6.16 -44.65 23.71
C PHE A 260 -5.59 -43.62 24.70
N LYS A 261 -5.88 -43.77 26.00
CA LYS A 261 -5.24 -42.95 27.05
C LYS A 261 -3.83 -43.45 27.41
N ASP A 262 -3.56 -44.74 27.21
CA ASP A 262 -2.29 -45.35 27.62
C ASP A 262 -1.19 -45.23 26.55
N GLU A 263 -1.54 -45.22 25.26
CA GLU A 263 -0.54 -45.04 24.18
C GLU A 263 0.00 -43.61 24.09
N VAL A 264 -0.84 -42.59 24.35
CA VAL A 264 -0.41 -41.17 24.31
C VAL A 264 0.60 -40.85 25.43
N LYS A 265 0.52 -41.52 26.59
CA LYS A 265 1.50 -41.35 27.68
C LYS A 265 2.90 -41.88 27.33
N THR A 266 3.00 -42.87 26.44
CA THR A 266 4.28 -43.46 26.05
C THR A 266 5.06 -42.53 25.10
N VAL A 267 4.35 -41.76 24.26
CA VAL A 267 4.99 -40.81 23.32
C VAL A 267 5.62 -39.61 24.03
N TYR A 268 5.02 -39.12 25.13
CA TYR A 268 5.58 -37.99 25.90
C TYR A 268 6.72 -38.36 26.85
N LYS A 269 6.90 -39.65 27.20
CA LYS A 269 8.04 -40.09 28.03
C LYS A 269 9.37 -40.17 27.29
N PHE A 270 9.38 -40.12 25.96
CA PHE A 270 10.61 -40.16 25.17
C PHE A 270 11.36 -38.82 25.08
N GLN A 271 10.78 -37.71 25.56
CA GLN A 271 11.44 -36.40 25.55
C GLN A 271 12.19 -36.03 26.84
N GLU A 272 12.10 -36.82 27.92
CA GLU A 272 12.81 -36.54 29.18
C GLU A 272 14.17 -37.26 29.32
N ASN A 273 14.59 -38.08 28.35
CA ASN A 273 15.85 -38.87 28.43
C ASN A 273 16.91 -38.50 27.40
N ILE A 274 16.95 -37.24 26.95
CA ILE A 274 18.11 -36.70 26.23
C ILE A 274 18.62 -35.49 27.01
N SER A 275 19.43 -35.80 28.03
CA SER A 275 20.35 -34.88 28.72
C SER A 275 21.77 -35.22 28.31
#